data_AF-A0A9P1DEL3-F1
#
_entry.id   AF-A0A9P1DEL3-F1
#
_cell.length_a   1.000
_cell.length_b   1.000
_cell.length_c   1.000
_cell.angle_alpha   90.00
_cell.angle_beta   90.00
_cell.angle_gamma   90.00
#
_symmetry.space_group_name_H-M   'P 1'
#
loop_
_entity.id
_entity.type
_entity.pdbx_description
1 polymer ?
#
loop_
_entity_poly.entity_id
_entity_poly.type
_entity_poly.pdbx_seq_one_letter_code
_entity_poly.pdbx_strand_id
1 'polypeptide(L)'
;MLQRASRCGMPSRFLPTALLLLASLWSSTTFAGSGEERCRRSVVQRHSALPSAPPVPFGAARQRLRDATGASELTAPLPWPPETAEIMVDAHSIIQWYWNETLEIEQDLNLVHDKFMFWPGRVVNAAKLLVRRYGLDRPPSPWSPVIVVFDLPDPGMTWNGKQVKLYRNLARQGPTIHDGLTFAWSNTYVDTSASEMYRCDREVLYMLEMLSRPYPRRQVLVTADPKLAEQAELFSLVRGPEWFDQELQSLGQEGQAAREALLGLKEDNSLEDLPFGIKNAFAAR
;
A
#
# COMPACT_ATOMS: atom_id res chain seq x y z
N MET A 1 47.77 47.83 -30.89
CA MET A 1 47.24 48.72 -31.96
C MET A 1 45.89 48.17 -32.43
N LEU A 2 44.83 48.98 -32.29
CA LEU A 2 43.58 49.11 -33.10
C LEU A 2 42.89 47.83 -33.65
N GLN A 3 41.69 47.43 -33.19
CA GLN A 3 40.30 47.97 -33.39
C GLN A 3 39.56 47.52 -34.69
N ARG A 4 38.23 47.30 -34.49
CA ARG A 4 37.06 47.13 -35.43
C ARG A 4 36.71 45.68 -35.80
N ALA A 5 35.53 45.10 -35.52
CA ALA A 5 34.11 45.51 -35.44
C ALA A 5 33.40 45.77 -36.77
N SER A 6 32.42 44.92 -37.12
CA SER A 6 31.26 45.28 -37.95
C SER A 6 30.09 44.31 -37.75
N ARG A 7 28.97 44.90 -37.29
CA ARG A 7 27.59 44.37 -37.26
C ARG A 7 26.91 44.58 -38.62
N CYS A 8 25.84 43.84 -38.90
CA CYS A 8 24.61 44.19 -39.66
C CYS A 8 23.82 42.87 -39.91
N GLY A 9 22.49 42.74 -39.80
CA GLY A 9 21.39 43.65 -39.47
C GLY A 9 20.07 42.85 -39.43
N MET A 10 19.14 43.26 -38.58
CA MET A 10 17.72 42.85 -38.62
C MET A 10 16.96 43.66 -39.68
N PRO A 11 15.78 43.17 -40.09
CA PRO A 11 14.65 44.06 -40.30
C PRO A 11 13.45 43.67 -39.43
N SER A 12 13.00 44.68 -38.68
CA SER A 12 11.70 44.83 -38.05
C SER A 12 10.63 45.22 -39.07
N ARG A 13 9.41 44.66 -38.98
CA ARG A 13 8.13 45.29 -39.37
C ARG A 13 7.00 44.64 -38.53
N PHE A 14 6.45 45.35 -37.55
CA PHE A 14 5.28 46.24 -37.58
C PHE A 14 3.93 45.51 -37.35
N LEU A 15 3.34 45.82 -36.19
CA LEU A 15 1.93 45.65 -35.77
C LEU A 15 0.96 46.45 -36.66
N PRO A 16 -0.34 46.08 -36.68
CA PRO A 16 -1.34 46.77 -35.83
C PRO A 16 -2.31 45.75 -35.16
N THR A 17 -2.66 45.84 -33.87
CA THR A 17 -3.60 46.76 -33.18
C THR A 17 -5.00 46.91 -33.83
N ALA A 18 -5.99 46.13 -33.36
CA ALA A 18 -7.44 46.46 -33.24
C ALA A 18 -8.14 45.30 -32.46
N LEU A 19 -8.54 45.37 -31.19
CA LEU A 19 -9.62 46.13 -30.50
C LEU A 19 -11.05 45.57 -30.76
N LEU A 20 -11.73 45.15 -29.66
CA LEU A 20 -13.17 44.86 -29.40
C LEU A 20 -13.32 43.50 -28.68
N LEU A 21 -13.46 43.38 -27.35
CA LEU A 21 -14.45 43.96 -26.41
C LEU A 21 -15.91 43.72 -26.84
N LEU A 22 -16.48 42.60 -26.40
CA LEU A 22 -17.90 42.52 -26.04
C LEU A 22 -18.04 41.65 -24.79
N ALA A 23 -18.47 42.33 -23.73
CA ALA A 23 -18.88 41.75 -22.48
C ALA A 23 -20.33 41.26 -22.56
N SER A 24 -20.67 40.45 -21.57
CA SER A 24 -21.92 40.50 -20.79
C SER A 24 -22.98 39.43 -21.04
N LEU A 25 -23.48 38.97 -19.89
CA LEU A 25 -24.77 38.35 -19.62
C LEU A 25 -24.84 36.84 -19.87
N TRP A 26 -24.80 36.07 -18.78
CA TRP A 26 -25.91 35.24 -18.27
C TRP A 26 -25.59 34.93 -16.80
N SER A 27 -26.15 35.72 -15.88
CA SER A 27 -27.41 35.44 -15.18
C SER A 27 -27.23 34.46 -14.02
N SER A 28 -26.88 35.07 -12.90
CA SER A 28 -27.12 34.58 -11.55
C SER A 28 -28.60 34.25 -11.36
N THR A 29 -28.92 33.00 -11.05
CA THR A 29 -30.18 32.66 -10.36
C THR A 29 -29.85 32.28 -8.93
N THR A 30 -30.05 33.26 -8.06
CA THR A 30 -30.32 33.08 -6.63
C THR A 30 -31.59 32.26 -6.45
N PHE A 31 -31.48 31.12 -5.75
CA PHE A 31 -32.64 30.48 -5.13
C PHE A 31 -32.41 30.47 -3.62
N ALA A 32 -32.89 31.53 -2.97
CA ALA A 32 -33.12 31.57 -1.54
C ALA A 32 -34.56 31.06 -1.31
N GLY A 33 -34.67 29.87 -0.74
CA GLY A 33 -35.93 29.30 -0.26
C GLY A 33 -35.75 28.93 1.20
N SER A 34 -36.25 29.79 2.07
CA SER A 34 -36.44 29.57 3.51
C SER A 34 -37.41 28.42 3.77
N GLY A 35 -37.06 27.53 4.71
CA GLY A 35 -37.94 26.47 5.18
C GLY A 35 -37.30 25.69 6.32
N GLU A 36 -37.13 26.35 7.46
CA GLU A 36 -36.92 25.67 8.73
C GLU A 36 -38.19 24.90 9.15
N GLU A 37 -37.93 23.81 9.87
CA GLU A 37 -38.80 23.04 10.77
C GLU A 37 -39.61 21.82 10.26
N ARG A 38 -39.22 20.69 10.89
CA ARG A 38 -40.00 19.51 11.29
C ARG A 38 -40.47 18.57 10.18
N CYS A 39 -39.91 17.35 10.16
CA CYS A 39 -40.38 16.30 11.06
C CYS A 39 -39.53 15.03 10.90
N ARG A 40 -39.12 14.46 12.04
CA ARG A 40 -38.58 13.11 12.16
C ARG A 40 -39.54 12.11 11.51
N ARG A 41 -39.07 11.32 10.53
CA ARG A 41 -39.63 10.00 10.19
C ARG A 41 -38.56 9.11 9.57
N SER A 42 -37.92 8.35 10.46
CA SER A 42 -37.66 6.92 10.32
C SER A 42 -37.40 6.38 8.89
N VAL A 43 -36.14 6.37 8.46
CA VAL A 43 -35.68 5.39 7.48
C VAL A 43 -35.37 4.10 8.25
N VAL A 44 -36.42 3.29 8.42
CA VAL A 44 -36.30 1.92 8.92
C VAL A 44 -35.77 1.05 7.78
N GLN A 45 -34.61 0.45 8.06
CA GLN A 45 -34.13 -0.87 7.62
C GLN A 45 -34.67 -1.43 6.29
N ARG A 46 -33.81 -1.45 5.27
CA ARG A 46 -33.58 -2.63 4.42
C ARG A 46 -32.13 -2.65 3.93
N HIS A 47 -31.19 -2.87 4.84
CA HIS A 47 -29.98 -3.58 4.45
C HIS A 47 -30.25 -5.04 4.72
N SER A 48 -30.47 -5.78 3.64
CA SER A 48 -30.29 -7.21 3.58
C SER A 48 -28.90 -7.50 4.16
N ALA A 49 -28.85 -7.93 5.40
CA ALA A 49 -27.66 -8.49 5.99
C ALA A 49 -27.34 -9.75 5.18
N LEU A 50 -26.47 -9.62 4.18
CA LEU A 50 -25.61 -10.74 3.86
C LEU A 50 -24.94 -11.12 5.19
N PRO A 51 -25.02 -12.38 5.64
CA PRO A 51 -24.30 -12.78 6.83
C PRO A 51 -22.82 -12.48 6.56
N SER A 52 -22.30 -11.43 7.20
CA SER A 52 -20.87 -11.21 7.30
C SER A 52 -20.34 -12.49 7.93
N ALA A 53 -19.63 -13.29 7.15
CA ALA A 53 -18.99 -14.49 7.67
C ALA A 53 -18.23 -14.07 8.94
N PRO A 54 -18.38 -14.81 10.05
CA PRO A 54 -17.64 -14.48 11.27
C PRO A 54 -16.16 -14.37 10.91
N PRO A 55 -15.41 -13.42 11.50
CA PRO A 55 -13.99 -13.33 11.28
C PRO A 55 -13.39 -14.71 11.59
N VAL A 56 -12.82 -15.35 10.57
CA VAL A 56 -12.18 -16.65 10.75
C VAL A 56 -11.07 -16.43 11.77
N PRO A 57 -11.04 -17.18 12.89
CA PRO A 57 -9.93 -17.08 13.83
C PRO A 57 -8.64 -17.27 13.05
N PHE A 58 -7.70 -16.33 13.15
CA PHE A 58 -6.53 -16.29 12.27
C PHE A 58 -5.70 -17.58 12.34
N GLY A 59 -5.70 -18.26 13.49
CA GLY A 59 -5.11 -19.60 13.65
C GLY A 59 -5.70 -20.63 12.68
N ALA A 60 -6.99 -20.57 12.36
CA ALA A 60 -7.62 -21.45 11.37
C ALA A 60 -7.25 -21.08 9.93
N ALA A 61 -7.01 -19.80 9.63
CA ALA A 61 -6.50 -19.37 8.31
C ALA A 61 -5.04 -19.81 8.10
N ARG A 62 -4.19 -19.63 9.12
CA ARG A 62 -2.80 -20.10 9.16
C ARG A 62 -2.71 -21.62 9.02
N GLN A 63 -3.56 -22.36 9.74
CA GLN A 63 -3.62 -23.81 9.64
C GLN A 63 -4.03 -24.25 8.24
N ARG A 64 -5.04 -23.62 7.63
CA ARG A 64 -5.45 -23.93 6.25
C ARG A 64 -4.36 -23.69 5.23
N LEU A 65 -3.62 -22.58 5.34
CA LEU A 65 -2.48 -22.32 4.46
C LEU A 65 -1.41 -23.40 4.65
N ARG A 66 -1.04 -23.70 5.90
CA ARG A 66 -0.09 -24.78 6.24
C ARG A 66 -0.52 -26.15 5.71
N ASP A 67 -1.81 -26.45 5.76
CA ASP A 67 -2.36 -27.72 5.28
C ASP A 67 -2.39 -27.78 3.74
N ALA A 68 -2.59 -26.64 3.06
CA ALA A 68 -2.66 -26.54 1.60
C ALA A 68 -1.28 -26.58 0.92
N THR A 69 -0.31 -25.83 1.44
CA THR A 69 1.05 -25.72 0.84
C THR A 69 2.11 -26.55 1.56
N GLY A 70 1.76 -27.18 2.68
CA GLY A 70 2.74 -27.80 3.58
C GLY A 70 3.48 -26.75 4.41
N ALA A 71 3.39 -26.84 5.74
CA ALA A 71 3.99 -25.87 6.67
C ALA A 71 5.51 -25.67 6.46
N SER A 72 6.22 -26.70 6.01
CA SER A 72 7.67 -26.63 5.76
C SER A 72 8.03 -25.77 4.56
N GLU A 73 7.15 -25.64 3.57
CA GLU A 73 7.45 -24.88 2.34
C GLU A 73 7.32 -23.37 2.56
N LEU A 74 6.37 -22.94 3.39
CA LEU A 74 6.11 -21.52 3.68
C LEU A 74 7.25 -20.82 4.42
N THR A 75 8.12 -21.58 5.10
CA THR A 75 9.31 -21.08 5.80
C THR A 75 10.61 -21.59 5.19
N ALA A 76 10.55 -22.33 4.08
CA ALA A 76 11.74 -22.88 3.46
C ALA A 76 12.62 -21.75 2.91
N PRO A 77 13.95 -21.91 2.92
CA PRO A 77 14.86 -21.05 2.18
C PRO A 77 14.43 -20.91 0.72
N LEU A 78 14.84 -19.81 0.08
CA LEU A 78 14.57 -19.63 -1.33
C LEU A 78 15.36 -20.67 -2.15
N PRO A 79 14.76 -21.24 -3.21
CA PRO A 79 15.45 -22.16 -4.10
C PRO A 79 16.48 -21.44 -5.00
N TRP A 80 16.55 -20.11 -4.93
CA TRP A 80 17.41 -19.26 -5.74
C TRP A 80 18.21 -18.30 -4.85
N PRO A 81 19.32 -17.73 -5.36
CA PRO A 81 20.03 -16.68 -4.66
C PRO A 81 19.13 -15.44 -4.44
N PRO A 82 19.10 -14.88 -3.21
CA PRO A 82 18.26 -13.71 -2.85
C PRO A 82 18.41 -12.52 -3.80
N GLU A 83 19.62 -12.26 -4.27
CA GLU A 83 19.95 -11.16 -5.18
C GLU A 83 19.19 -11.23 -6.51
N THR A 84 18.73 -12.42 -6.91
CA THR A 84 17.95 -12.63 -8.14
C THR A 84 16.44 -12.60 -7.93
N ALA A 85 15.99 -12.61 -6.67
CA ALA A 85 14.59 -12.67 -6.30
C ALA A 85 14.04 -11.29 -5.96
N GLU A 86 12.75 -11.10 -6.21
CA GLU A 86 11.99 -9.90 -5.89
C GLU A 86 10.93 -10.26 -4.84
N ILE A 87 10.65 -9.36 -3.92
CA ILE A 87 9.73 -9.59 -2.80
C ILE A 87 8.52 -8.67 -2.92
N MET A 88 7.33 -9.24 -2.83
CA MET A 88 6.09 -8.54 -2.63
C MET A 88 5.53 -8.88 -1.25
N VAL A 89 5.24 -7.87 -0.44
CA VAL A 89 4.77 -8.01 0.95
C VAL A 89 3.34 -7.52 1.05
N ASP A 90 2.41 -8.40 1.41
CA ASP A 90 1.09 -8.00 1.89
C ASP A 90 1.24 -7.47 3.33
N ALA A 91 1.24 -6.14 3.46
CA ALA A 91 1.51 -5.49 4.74
C ALA A 91 0.50 -5.87 5.81
N HIS A 92 -0.78 -6.04 5.47
CA HIS A 92 -1.81 -6.27 6.47
C HIS A 92 -1.81 -7.71 6.99
N SER A 93 -1.35 -8.66 6.18
CA SER A 93 -1.00 -9.99 6.67
C SER A 93 0.15 -9.97 7.68
N ILE A 94 1.20 -9.19 7.42
CA ILE A 94 2.34 -9.04 8.35
C ILE A 94 1.90 -8.40 9.66
N ILE A 95 1.16 -7.29 9.58
CA ILE A 95 0.66 -6.57 10.78
C ILE A 95 -0.18 -7.51 11.64
N GLN A 96 -1.11 -8.23 11.02
CA GLN A 96 -1.98 -9.15 11.76
C GLN A 96 -1.20 -10.29 12.41
N TRP A 97 -0.15 -10.80 11.76
CA TRP A 97 0.70 -11.84 12.33
C TRP A 97 1.43 -11.35 13.58
N TYR A 98 2.18 -10.25 13.48
CA TYR A 98 2.91 -9.70 14.63
C TYR A 98 1.99 -9.27 15.76
N TRP A 99 0.81 -8.75 15.46
CA TRP A 99 -0.17 -8.40 16.49
C TRP A 99 -0.62 -9.62 17.27
N ASN A 100 -0.87 -10.76 16.60
CA ASN A 100 -1.20 -12.00 17.31
C ASN A 100 -0.04 -12.48 18.18
N GLU A 101 1.20 -12.40 17.69
CA GLU A 101 2.40 -12.76 18.49
C GLU A 101 2.52 -11.84 19.72
N THR A 102 2.27 -10.53 19.59
CA THR A 102 2.26 -9.60 20.73
C THR A 102 1.15 -9.95 21.72
N LEU A 103 -0.06 -10.31 21.27
CA LEU A 103 -1.15 -10.72 22.16
C LEU A 103 -0.82 -12.00 22.96
N GLU A 104 -0.06 -12.92 22.37
CA GLU A 104 0.40 -14.13 23.08
C GLU A 104 1.43 -13.80 24.17
N ILE A 105 2.30 -12.80 23.92
CA ILE A 105 3.33 -12.32 24.85
C ILE A 105 2.69 -11.46 25.96
N GLU A 106 1.77 -10.58 25.59
CA GLU A 106 1.19 -9.54 26.44
C GLU A 106 -0.31 -9.79 26.66
N GLN A 107 -0.63 -10.82 27.43
CA GLN A 107 -2.01 -11.29 27.67
C GLN A 107 -2.94 -10.24 28.30
N ASP A 108 -2.38 -9.19 28.92
CA ASP A 108 -3.11 -8.11 29.60
C ASP A 108 -3.29 -6.84 28.75
N LEU A 109 -2.69 -6.77 27.56
CA LEU A 109 -2.76 -5.57 26.71
C LEU A 109 -3.94 -5.62 25.76
N ASN A 110 -4.91 -4.73 26.02
CA ASN A 110 -6.01 -4.49 25.11
C ASN A 110 -5.51 -3.61 23.95
N LEU A 111 -4.77 -4.24 23.02
CA LEU A 111 -4.31 -3.62 21.79
C LEU A 111 -5.54 -3.34 20.91
N VAL A 112 -6.30 -2.28 21.17
CA VAL A 112 -7.35 -1.79 20.27
C VAL A 112 -6.74 -0.68 19.43
N HIS A 113 -5.73 -1.02 18.64
CA HIS A 113 -5.10 -0.09 17.70
C HIS A 113 -5.55 -0.41 16.28
N ASP A 114 -5.88 0.63 15.52
CA ASP A 114 -6.24 0.50 14.12
C ASP A 114 -5.01 0.01 13.33
N LYS A 115 -5.13 -1.15 12.65
CA LYS A 115 -4.05 -1.73 11.81
C LYS A 115 -3.58 -0.79 10.69
N PHE A 116 -4.39 0.22 10.33
CA PHE A 116 -4.04 1.22 9.31
C PHE A 116 -3.25 2.40 9.88
N MET A 117 -3.01 2.45 11.19
CA MET A 117 -2.27 3.52 11.87
C MET A 117 -0.92 2.99 12.35
N PHE A 118 0.16 3.75 12.11
CA PHE A 118 1.58 3.52 12.48
C PHE A 118 2.22 2.16 12.11
N TRP A 119 1.53 1.03 12.32
CA TRP A 119 1.92 -0.32 11.92
C TRP A 119 2.37 -0.45 10.46
N PRO A 120 1.70 0.19 9.47
CA PRO A 120 2.18 0.19 8.11
C PRO A 120 3.59 0.78 7.97
N GLY A 121 3.94 1.80 8.76
CA GLY A 121 5.29 2.37 8.81
C GLY A 121 6.33 1.37 9.33
N ARG A 122 5.98 0.58 10.34
CA ARG A 122 6.86 -0.50 10.87
C ARG A 122 7.18 -1.55 9.82
N VAL A 123 6.15 -1.99 9.08
CA VAL A 123 6.33 -2.95 7.97
C VAL A 123 7.23 -2.36 6.89
N VAL A 124 7.05 -1.09 6.53
CA VAL A 124 7.91 -0.42 5.54
C VAL A 124 9.36 -0.40 5.99
N ASN A 125 9.63 0.00 7.23
CA ASN A 125 10.99 0.05 7.74
C ASN A 125 11.66 -1.32 7.79
N ALA A 126 10.92 -2.35 8.19
CA ALA A 126 11.41 -3.72 8.15
C ALA A 126 11.70 -4.17 6.71
N ALA A 127 10.76 -3.95 5.79
CA ALA A 127 10.92 -4.31 4.38
C ALA A 127 12.07 -3.54 3.70
N LYS A 128 12.36 -2.31 4.12
CA LYS A 128 13.45 -1.49 3.61
C LYS A 128 14.82 -2.15 3.82
N LEU A 129 14.99 -2.91 4.90
CA LEU A 129 16.24 -3.63 5.15
C LEU A 129 16.49 -4.72 4.10
N LEU A 130 15.44 -5.29 3.50
CA LEU A 130 15.55 -6.34 2.48
C LEU A 130 16.03 -5.80 1.13
N VAL A 131 15.87 -4.50 0.85
CA VAL A 131 16.25 -3.86 -0.43
C VAL A 131 17.74 -4.07 -0.75
N ARG A 132 18.60 -4.16 0.27
CA ARG A 132 20.05 -4.35 0.10
C ARG A 132 20.43 -5.77 -0.33
N ARG A 133 19.51 -6.73 -0.21
CA ARG A 133 19.75 -8.16 -0.44
C ARG A 133 19.00 -8.68 -1.66
N TYR A 134 17.85 -8.11 -1.98
CA TYR A 134 16.92 -8.65 -2.98
C TYR A 134 16.91 -7.84 -4.28
N GLY A 135 16.81 -8.56 -5.40
CA GLY A 135 16.61 -8.01 -6.74
C GLY A 135 17.71 -7.07 -7.22
N LEU A 136 18.96 -7.40 -6.84
CA LEU A 136 20.19 -6.75 -7.32
C LEU A 136 20.58 -7.24 -8.74
N ASP A 137 20.25 -8.49 -9.07
CA ASP A 137 20.47 -9.12 -10.38
C ASP A 137 19.13 -9.59 -10.95
N ARG A 138 18.35 -8.64 -11.47
CA ARG A 138 17.02 -8.90 -12.03
C ARG A 138 16.78 -8.15 -13.33
N PRO A 139 15.83 -8.59 -14.18
CA PRO A 139 15.42 -7.84 -15.36
C PRO A 139 14.83 -6.46 -15.00
N PRO A 140 14.96 -5.45 -15.87
CA PRO A 140 14.39 -4.11 -15.65
C PRO A 140 12.90 -4.18 -15.32
N SER A 141 12.46 -3.51 -14.27
CA SER A 141 11.08 -3.54 -13.77
C SER A 141 10.55 -2.11 -13.60
N PRO A 142 9.24 -1.86 -13.82
CA PRO A 142 8.64 -0.57 -13.46
C PRO A 142 8.61 -0.34 -11.94
N TRP A 143 8.83 -1.39 -11.14
CA TRP A 143 8.81 -1.35 -9.68
C TRP A 143 10.16 -1.72 -9.07
N SER A 144 10.39 -1.27 -7.83
CA SER A 144 11.50 -1.65 -6.98
C SER A 144 11.49 -3.15 -6.64
N PRO A 145 12.62 -3.75 -6.22
CA PRO A 145 12.69 -5.19 -5.96
C PRO A 145 11.90 -5.62 -4.73
N VAL A 146 11.67 -4.69 -3.80
CA VAL A 146 10.79 -4.89 -2.65
C VAL A 146 9.56 -4.01 -2.83
N ILE A 147 8.40 -4.65 -2.86
CA ILE A 147 7.09 -4.03 -3.07
C ILE A 147 6.28 -4.28 -1.80
N VAL A 148 5.72 -3.23 -1.20
CA VAL A 148 4.83 -3.34 -0.05
C VAL A 148 3.44 -2.90 -0.49
N VAL A 149 2.48 -3.80 -0.37
CA VAL A 149 1.10 -3.60 -0.81
C VAL A 149 0.19 -3.45 0.40
N PHE A 150 -0.66 -2.43 0.37
CA PHE A 150 -1.56 -2.07 1.46
C PHE A 150 -3.02 -2.24 1.07
N ASP A 151 -3.81 -2.80 1.98
CA ASP A 151 -5.26 -2.67 1.97
C ASP A 151 -5.67 -1.19 2.14
N LEU A 152 -6.90 -0.89 1.77
CA LEU A 152 -7.55 0.37 2.14
C LEU A 152 -8.37 0.17 3.43
N PRO A 153 -8.51 1.21 4.27
CA PRO A 153 -9.45 1.17 5.39
C PRO A 153 -10.90 1.16 4.89
N ASP A 154 -11.73 0.30 5.49
CA ASP A 154 -13.16 0.22 5.20
C ASP A 154 -13.90 1.34 5.95
N PRO A 155 -14.56 2.30 5.26
CA PRO A 155 -15.33 3.35 5.89
C PRO A 155 -16.51 2.86 6.74
N GLY A 156 -16.97 1.61 6.55
CA GLY A 156 -17.99 0.99 7.38
C GLY A 156 -17.47 0.46 8.71
N MET A 157 -16.16 0.22 8.83
CA MET A 157 -15.51 -0.31 10.04
C MET A 157 -14.58 0.70 10.72
N THR A 158 -13.94 1.59 9.96
CA THR A 158 -13.00 2.60 10.45
C THR A 158 -13.74 3.88 10.85
N TRP A 159 -13.50 4.35 12.06
CA TRP A 159 -14.15 5.56 12.60
C TRP A 159 -13.46 6.85 12.11
N ASN A 160 -12.26 6.72 11.54
CA ASN A 160 -11.46 7.83 11.01
C ASN A 160 -11.68 8.05 9.50
N GLY A 161 -12.66 8.89 9.15
CA GLY A 161 -12.90 9.27 7.76
C GLY A 161 -11.74 10.02 7.08
N LYS A 162 -10.88 10.70 7.85
CA LYS A 162 -9.69 11.39 7.32
C LYS A 162 -8.65 10.37 6.85
N GLN A 163 -8.41 9.31 7.62
CA GLN A 163 -7.51 8.22 7.22
C GLN A 163 -8.00 7.55 5.93
N VAL A 164 -9.29 7.23 5.84
CA VAL A 164 -9.89 6.66 4.63
C VAL A 164 -9.65 7.55 3.41
N LYS A 165 -9.86 8.86 3.56
CA LYS A 165 -9.60 9.83 2.48
C LYS A 165 -8.13 9.86 2.07
N LEU A 166 -7.21 9.82 3.03
CA LEU A 166 -5.77 9.87 2.75
C LEU A 166 -5.28 8.61 2.02
N TYR A 167 -5.67 7.42 2.48
CA TYR A 167 -5.35 6.16 1.80
C TYR A 167 -5.92 6.11 0.37
N ARG A 168 -7.18 6.52 0.18
CA ARG A 168 -7.77 6.60 -1.16
C ARG A 168 -7.05 7.59 -2.07
N ASN A 169 -6.56 8.70 -1.52
CA ASN A 169 -5.76 9.65 -2.29
C ASN A 169 -4.41 9.04 -2.71
N LEU A 170 -3.78 8.22 -1.87
CA LEU A 170 -2.56 7.49 -2.23
C LEU A 170 -2.84 6.46 -3.32
N ALA A 171 -3.90 5.65 -3.19
CA ALA A 171 -4.28 4.69 -4.25
C ALA A 171 -4.51 5.37 -5.61
N ARG A 172 -5.17 6.53 -5.63
CA ARG A 172 -5.37 7.31 -6.86
C ARG A 172 -4.08 7.83 -7.51
N GLN A 173 -2.99 7.96 -6.75
CA GLN A 173 -1.72 8.46 -7.26
C GLN A 173 -0.91 7.39 -8.00
N GLY A 174 -1.26 6.11 -7.86
CA GLY A 174 -0.44 5.03 -8.39
C GLY A 174 0.57 4.49 -7.36
N PRO A 175 1.27 3.38 -7.69
CA PRO A 175 2.37 2.95 -6.86
C PRO A 175 3.48 4.01 -6.87
N THR A 176 4.05 4.25 -5.71
CA THR A 176 5.11 5.26 -5.52
C THR A 176 6.41 4.55 -5.18
N ILE A 177 7.54 5.04 -5.69
CA ILE A 177 8.86 4.52 -5.34
C ILE A 177 9.55 5.50 -4.40
N HIS A 178 10.05 4.99 -3.27
CA HIS A 178 10.86 5.78 -2.32
C HIS A 178 11.85 4.86 -1.61
N ASP A 179 13.11 5.31 -1.48
CA ASP A 179 14.22 4.57 -0.84
C ASP A 179 14.42 3.12 -1.33
N GLY A 180 14.14 2.85 -2.60
CA GLY A 180 14.28 1.51 -3.18
C GLY A 180 13.15 0.55 -2.80
N LEU A 181 12.03 1.03 -2.25
CA LEU A 181 10.78 0.29 -2.13
C LEU A 181 9.72 0.85 -3.07
N THR A 182 8.82 -0.02 -3.51
CA THR A 182 7.55 0.38 -4.11
C THR A 182 6.44 0.26 -3.08
N PHE A 183 5.65 1.32 -2.95
CA PHE A 183 4.44 1.37 -2.16
C PHE A 183 3.26 1.25 -3.10
N ALA A 184 2.38 0.28 -2.88
CA ALA A 184 1.18 0.08 -3.69
C ALA A 184 -0.05 -0.06 -2.76
N TRP A 185 -1.21 0.34 -3.25
CA TRP A 185 -2.46 0.27 -2.48
C TRP A 185 -3.51 -0.49 -3.28
N SER A 186 -4.42 -1.16 -2.59
CA SER A 186 -5.64 -1.69 -3.21
C SER A 186 -6.36 -0.60 -4.04
N ASN A 187 -6.96 -1.02 -5.15
CA ASN A 187 -7.67 -0.16 -6.11
C ASN A 187 -6.79 0.86 -6.85
N THR A 188 -5.53 0.52 -7.10
CA THR A 188 -4.63 1.40 -7.85
C THR A 188 -4.67 1.08 -9.34
N TYR A 189 -4.41 -0.18 -9.72
CA TYR A 189 -4.51 -0.63 -11.10
C TYR A 189 -5.84 -1.32 -11.41
N VAL A 190 -6.41 -2.03 -10.42
CA VAL A 190 -7.66 -2.77 -10.59
C VAL A 190 -8.74 -2.12 -9.75
N ASP A 191 -9.69 -1.45 -10.38
CA ASP A 191 -10.83 -0.86 -9.66
C ASP A 191 -11.79 -1.97 -9.19
N THR A 192 -11.69 -2.35 -7.91
CA THR A 192 -12.56 -3.33 -7.26
C THR A 192 -13.62 -2.69 -6.37
N SER A 193 -13.85 -1.37 -6.52
CA SER A 193 -14.79 -0.60 -5.68
C SER A 193 -16.23 -1.12 -5.72
N ALA A 194 -16.56 -2.02 -6.66
CA ALA A 194 -17.86 -2.68 -6.77
C ALA A 194 -17.98 -4.04 -6.06
N SER A 195 -16.89 -4.75 -5.70
CA SER A 195 -16.97 -6.16 -5.28
C SER A 195 -16.05 -6.59 -4.12
N GLU A 196 -14.84 -6.05 -4.01
CA GLU A 196 -13.82 -6.45 -3.01
C GLU A 196 -13.17 -5.19 -2.40
N MET A 197 -14.01 -4.20 -2.07
CA MET A 197 -13.73 -2.75 -2.00
C MET A 197 -12.41 -2.27 -1.36
N TYR A 198 -11.73 -3.08 -0.55
CA TYR A 198 -10.64 -2.61 0.30
C TYR A 198 -9.44 -3.56 0.41
N ARG A 199 -9.52 -4.78 -0.16
CA ARG A 199 -8.44 -5.77 -0.07
C ARG A 199 -7.44 -5.59 -1.21
N CYS A 200 -6.15 -5.80 -0.95
CA CYS A 200 -5.12 -5.69 -1.97
C CYS A 200 -4.93 -6.93 -2.84
N ASP A 201 -5.68 -8.02 -2.63
CA ASP A 201 -5.54 -9.29 -3.35
C ASP A 201 -5.47 -9.12 -4.88
N ARG A 202 -6.42 -8.39 -5.47
CA ARG A 202 -6.47 -8.16 -6.93
C ARG A 202 -5.33 -7.29 -7.43
N GLU A 203 -4.90 -6.33 -6.62
CA GLU A 203 -3.77 -5.47 -6.92
C GLU A 203 -2.47 -6.29 -6.97
N VAL A 204 -2.26 -7.15 -5.96
CA VAL A 204 -1.14 -8.10 -5.88
C VAL A 204 -1.12 -9.01 -7.10
N LEU A 205 -2.24 -9.67 -7.41
CA LEU A 205 -2.32 -10.60 -8.54
C LEU A 205 -2.07 -9.90 -9.88
N TYR A 206 -2.61 -8.70 -10.07
CA TYR A 206 -2.35 -7.89 -11.27
C TYR A 206 -0.86 -7.55 -11.39
N MET A 207 -0.22 -7.09 -10.32
CA MET A 207 1.20 -6.74 -10.32
C MET A 207 2.08 -7.97 -10.60
N LEU A 208 1.78 -9.12 -9.99
CA LEU A 208 2.48 -10.38 -10.23
C LEU A 208 2.32 -10.86 -11.69
N GLU A 209 1.12 -10.77 -12.25
CA GLU A 209 0.87 -11.10 -13.65
C GLU A 209 1.66 -10.16 -14.57
N MET A 210 1.66 -8.85 -14.30
CA MET A 210 2.42 -7.88 -15.08
C MET A 210 3.94 -8.13 -15.04
N LEU A 211 4.44 -8.54 -13.87
CA LEU A 211 5.86 -8.88 -13.68
C LEU A 211 6.28 -10.13 -14.47
N SER A 212 5.38 -11.11 -14.63
CA SER A 212 5.68 -12.40 -15.27
C SER A 212 5.57 -12.41 -16.81
N ARG A 213 4.88 -11.44 -17.42
CA ARG A 213 4.62 -11.40 -18.87
C ARG A 213 5.87 -11.27 -19.77
N PRO A 214 6.81 -10.32 -19.57
CA PRO A 214 7.92 -10.13 -20.51
C PRO A 214 9.13 -11.04 -20.23
N TYR A 215 9.35 -11.42 -18.98
CA TYR A 215 10.46 -12.27 -18.54
C TYR A 215 10.02 -13.08 -17.33
N PRO A 216 10.34 -14.39 -17.22
CA PRO A 216 10.08 -15.14 -16.00
C PRO A 216 10.88 -14.52 -14.86
N ARG A 217 10.18 -14.03 -13.83
CA ARG A 217 10.78 -13.42 -12.65
C ARG A 217 10.66 -14.34 -11.46
N ARG A 218 11.66 -14.27 -10.59
CA ARG A 218 11.68 -14.97 -9.31
C ARG A 218 10.97 -14.10 -8.26
N GLN A 219 9.65 -14.07 -8.32
CA GLN A 219 8.83 -13.32 -7.37
C GLN A 219 8.55 -14.15 -6.13
N VAL A 220 8.64 -13.52 -4.97
CA VAL A 220 8.26 -14.08 -3.68
C VAL A 220 7.12 -13.23 -3.11
N LEU A 221 5.93 -13.83 -2.95
CA LEU A 221 4.84 -13.17 -2.24
C LEU A 221 4.86 -13.58 -0.77
N VAL A 222 4.91 -12.60 0.11
CA VAL A 222 4.79 -12.80 1.55
C VAL A 222 3.37 -12.44 1.98
N THR A 223 2.57 -13.44 2.36
CA THR A 223 1.19 -13.26 2.82
C THR A 223 0.78 -14.36 3.79
N ALA A 224 -0.20 -14.06 4.65
CA ALA A 224 -0.88 -15.03 5.51
C ALA A 224 -2.30 -15.35 5.02
N ASP A 225 -2.75 -14.71 3.93
CA ASP A 225 -4.07 -14.99 3.36
C ASP A 225 -4.03 -16.26 2.50
N PRO A 226 -4.73 -17.34 2.90
CA PRO A 226 -4.79 -18.57 2.11
C PRO A 226 -5.40 -18.39 0.72
N LYS A 227 -6.37 -17.50 0.55
CA LYS A 227 -7.02 -17.30 -0.76
C LYS A 227 -6.10 -16.58 -1.74
N LEU A 228 -5.41 -15.56 -1.26
CA LEU A 228 -4.41 -14.84 -2.06
C LEU A 228 -3.24 -15.76 -2.39
N ALA A 229 -2.73 -16.52 -1.41
CA ALA A 229 -1.66 -17.49 -1.59
C ALA A 229 -1.97 -18.49 -2.71
N GLU A 230 -3.11 -19.18 -2.63
CA GLU A 230 -3.54 -20.18 -3.62
C GLU A 230 -3.56 -19.60 -5.05
N GLN A 231 -4.03 -18.36 -5.21
CA GLN A 231 -4.08 -17.71 -6.52
C GLN A 231 -2.71 -17.21 -7.00
N ALA A 232 -1.85 -16.78 -6.08
CA ALA A 232 -0.55 -16.20 -6.38
C ALA A 232 0.54 -17.25 -6.70
N GLU A 233 0.34 -18.51 -6.29
CA GLU A 233 1.24 -19.64 -6.60
C GLU A 233 1.47 -19.84 -8.10
N LEU A 234 0.50 -19.44 -8.92
CA LEU A 234 0.61 -19.48 -10.38
C LEU A 234 1.68 -18.53 -10.93
N PHE A 235 2.04 -17.48 -10.19
CA PHE A 235 2.91 -16.39 -10.64
C PHE A 235 4.16 -16.23 -9.78
N SER A 236 4.17 -16.75 -8.56
CA SER A 236 5.18 -16.46 -7.55
C SER A 236 5.36 -17.60 -6.56
N LEU A 237 6.50 -17.61 -5.88
CA LEU A 237 6.73 -18.45 -4.73
C LEU A 237 6.07 -17.81 -3.50
N VAL A 238 5.17 -18.52 -2.83
CA VAL A 238 4.48 -17.99 -1.65
C VAL A 238 5.26 -18.31 -0.36
N ARG A 239 5.35 -17.33 0.53
CA ARG A 239 5.97 -17.42 1.85
C ARG A 239 5.06 -16.81 2.91
N GLY A 240 5.16 -17.32 4.13
CA GLY A 240 4.40 -16.81 5.27
C GLY A 240 5.10 -15.64 5.96
N PRO A 241 4.42 -14.91 6.87
CA PRO A 241 5.04 -13.92 7.74
C PRO A 241 6.22 -14.46 8.55
N GLU A 242 6.20 -15.74 8.92
CA GLU A 242 7.30 -16.38 9.65
C GLU A 242 8.61 -16.40 8.84
N TRP A 243 8.52 -16.57 7.52
CA TRP A 243 9.69 -16.47 6.65
C TRP A 243 10.24 -15.05 6.60
N PHE A 244 9.36 -14.05 6.56
CA PHE A 244 9.77 -12.65 6.63
C PHE A 244 10.47 -12.32 7.95
N ASP A 245 9.98 -12.83 9.08
CA ASP A 245 10.65 -12.70 10.38
C ASP A 245 12.06 -13.34 10.37
N GLN A 246 12.20 -14.53 9.79
CA GLN A 246 13.51 -15.20 9.62
C GLN A 246 14.47 -14.38 8.75
N GLU A 247 13.96 -13.80 7.67
CA GLU A 247 14.76 -12.93 6.80
C GLU A 247 15.25 -11.69 7.56
N LEU A 248 14.40 -11.06 8.37
CA LEU A 248 14.83 -9.96 9.23
C LEU A 248 15.91 -10.41 10.22
N GLN A 249 15.71 -11.52 10.92
CA GLN A 249 16.69 -12.05 11.88
C GLN A 249 18.07 -12.30 11.23
N SER A 250 18.09 -12.73 9.96
CA SER A 250 19.34 -12.96 9.23
C SER A 250 20.17 -11.70 8.97
N LEU A 251 19.59 -10.50 9.13
CA LEU A 251 20.26 -9.20 8.98
C LEU A 251 20.97 -8.73 10.26
N GLY A 252 20.98 -9.55 11.32
CA GLY A 252 21.66 -9.23 12.57
C GLY A 252 20.96 -8.14 13.39
N GLN A 253 21.72 -7.19 13.93
CA GLN A 253 21.19 -6.21 14.90
C GLN A 253 20.12 -5.28 14.30
N GLU A 254 20.28 -4.84 13.05
CA GLU A 254 19.28 -3.97 12.39
C GLU A 254 17.94 -4.71 12.23
N GLY A 255 17.99 -5.97 11.80
CA GLY A 255 16.80 -6.80 11.63
C GLY A 255 16.11 -7.16 12.95
N GLN A 256 16.89 -7.45 14.00
CA GLN A 256 16.35 -7.66 15.35
C GLN A 256 15.63 -6.40 15.86
N ALA A 257 16.20 -5.21 15.65
CA ALA A 257 15.55 -3.95 16.04
C ALA A 257 14.25 -3.71 15.26
N ALA A 258 14.20 -4.03 13.96
CA ALA A 258 12.98 -3.93 13.16
C ALA A 258 11.90 -4.91 13.63
N ARG A 259 12.29 -6.15 13.99
CA ARG A 259 11.41 -7.15 14.58
C ARG A 259 10.82 -6.69 15.92
N GLU A 260 11.64 -6.11 16.80
CA GLU A 260 11.16 -5.56 18.08
C GLU A 260 10.18 -4.40 17.89
N ALA A 261 10.40 -3.55 16.88
CA ALA A 261 9.45 -2.50 16.52
C ALA A 261 8.12 -3.10 16.02
N LEU A 262 8.17 -4.15 15.19
CA LEU A 262 7.00 -4.90 14.73
C LEU A 262 6.28 -5.66 15.85
N LEU A 263 6.94 -5.99 16.95
CA LEU A 263 6.28 -6.52 18.15
C LEU A 263 5.73 -5.43 19.07
N GLY A 264 6.02 -4.16 18.78
CA GLY A 264 5.63 -3.02 19.63
C GLY A 264 6.46 -2.85 20.89
N LEU A 265 7.58 -3.59 21.03
CA LEU A 265 8.42 -3.61 22.22
C LEU A 265 9.39 -2.41 22.32
N LYS A 266 9.55 -1.65 21.22
CA LYS A 266 10.47 -0.52 21.13
C LYS A 266 9.76 0.73 20.63
N GLU A 267 10.10 1.88 21.22
CA GLU A 267 9.70 3.19 20.66
C GLU A 267 10.27 3.33 19.25
N ASP A 268 9.43 3.81 18.35
CA ASP A 268 9.66 3.67 16.93
C ASP A 268 9.35 4.98 16.20
N ASN A 269 10.37 5.47 15.49
CA ASN A 269 10.33 6.62 14.61
C ASN A 269 9.90 6.21 13.18
N SER A 270 9.04 5.20 13.03
CA SER A 270 8.76 4.56 11.73
C SER A 270 8.17 5.45 10.67
N LEU A 271 7.70 6.63 11.08
CA LEU A 271 7.08 7.60 10.22
C LEU A 271 8.04 8.74 9.82
N GLU A 272 9.25 8.81 10.38
CA GLU A 272 10.17 9.93 10.14
C GLU A 272 10.66 10.00 8.69
N ASP A 273 11.06 8.87 8.13
CA ASP A 273 11.67 8.76 6.79
C ASP A 273 10.66 8.54 5.65
N LEU A 274 9.36 8.55 5.96
CA LEU A 274 8.31 8.30 4.96
C LEU A 274 7.97 9.57 4.16
N PRO A 275 7.62 9.45 2.87
CA PRO A 275 7.07 10.55 2.08
C PRO A 275 5.88 11.21 2.79
N PHE A 276 5.80 12.55 2.72
CA PHE A 276 4.81 13.33 3.47
C PHE A 276 3.36 12.82 3.34
N GLY A 277 2.94 12.44 2.13
CA GLY A 277 1.59 11.89 1.89
C GLY A 277 1.35 10.57 2.62
N ILE A 278 2.32 9.65 2.57
CA ILE A 278 2.27 8.34 3.22
C ILE A 278 2.33 8.50 4.74
N LYS A 279 3.27 9.33 5.24
CA LYS A 279 3.39 9.69 6.65
C LYS A 279 2.07 10.19 7.23
N ASN A 280 1.41 11.12 6.54
CA ASN A 280 0.13 11.66 6.98
C ASN A 280 -0.99 10.61 6.99
N ALA A 281 -1.01 9.70 6.02
CA ALA A 281 -1.99 8.61 6.00
C ALA A 281 -1.81 7.66 7.18
N PHE A 282 -0.57 7.28 7.48
CA PHE A 282 -0.24 6.36 8.57
C PHE A 282 -0.36 7.00 9.96
N ALA A 283 -0.24 8.32 10.06
CA ALA A 283 -0.39 9.08 11.31
C ALA A 283 -1.82 9.59 11.58
N ALA A 284 -2.77 9.37 10.67
CA ALA A 284 -4.11 9.93 10.79
C ALA A 284 -4.87 9.34 12.00
N ARG A 285 -5.31 10.22 12.90
CA ARG A 285 -6.20 9.94 14.05
C ARG A 285 -7.57 10.54 13.83
#